data_AF-A0A5R9DQX6-F1
#
_entry.id   AF-A0A5R9DQX6-F1
#
_cell.length_a   1.000
_cell.length_b   1.000
_cell.length_c   1.000
_cell.angle_alpha   90.00
_cell.angle_beta   90.00
_cell.angle_gamma   90.00
#
_symmetry.space_group_name_H-M   'P 1'
#
loop_
_entity.id
_entity.type
_entity.pdbx_description
1 polymer ?
#
loop_
_entity_poly.entity_id
_entity_poly.type
_entity_poly.pdbx_seq_one_letter_code
_entity_poly.pdbx_strand_id
1 'polypeptide(L)'
;MDAIALNGYLDEETMPGDLHGTTASFRISLSPTEERVDETVLPCRVADPVLAHAVLYELKRGDQLRVTGYVHLPQTPDDAMWLEVLAIDVLATSLLLDPADEDEMAALTDAGLEDDQAVPFIERYASYLVIYDPDGPAHIWHATGTLVGETDDPATIGDLINAYEHRTAGGPGGTA
;
A
#
# COMPACT_ATOMS: atom_id res chain seq x y z
N MET A 1 5.46 18.52 -26.19
CA MET A 1 5.03 18.60 -24.79
C MET A 1 6.29 18.53 -23.96
N ASP A 2 6.36 19.32 -22.89
CA ASP A 2 7.46 19.19 -21.94
C ASP A 2 7.11 18.09 -20.95
N ALA A 3 8.06 17.20 -20.69
CA ALA A 3 7.90 16.18 -19.67
C ALA A 3 7.94 16.85 -18.30
N ILE A 4 7.08 16.39 -17.40
CA ILE A 4 7.08 16.82 -16.00
C ILE A 4 7.67 15.70 -15.14
N ALA A 5 8.23 16.07 -13.99
CA ALA A 5 8.67 15.14 -12.97
C ALA A 5 7.78 15.30 -11.73
N LEU A 6 7.20 14.21 -11.27
CA LEU A 6 6.35 14.13 -10.09
C LEU A 6 6.98 13.20 -9.07
N ASN A 7 7.01 13.60 -7.80
CA ASN A 7 7.42 12.71 -6.72
C ASN A 7 6.16 12.21 -6.00
N GLY A 8 6.10 10.93 -5.70
CA GLY A 8 4.98 10.31 -5.01
C GLY A 8 5.33 8.95 -4.46
N TYR A 9 4.34 8.27 -3.91
CA TYR A 9 4.48 6.89 -3.43
C TYR A 9 3.74 5.93 -4.36
N LEU A 10 4.33 4.75 -4.59
CA LEU A 10 3.66 3.69 -5.33
C LEU A 10 2.47 3.15 -4.54
N ASP A 11 1.28 3.19 -5.13
CA ASP A 11 0.08 2.56 -4.58
C ASP A 11 0.08 1.04 -4.87
N GLU A 12 -0.83 0.28 -4.25
CA GLU A 12 -0.85 -1.21 -4.35
C GLU A 12 -1.04 -1.76 -5.76
N GLU A 13 -1.73 -1.02 -6.63
CA GLU A 13 -2.15 -1.58 -7.91
C GLU A 13 -1.08 -1.36 -8.98
N THR A 14 -0.26 -2.38 -9.23
CA THR A 14 0.50 -2.55 -10.47
C THR A 14 -0.16 -3.66 -11.30
N MET A 15 -0.42 -3.38 -12.57
CA MET A 15 -1.08 -4.33 -13.48
C MET A 15 -0.41 -4.35 -14.84
N PRO A 16 -0.24 -5.54 -15.46
CA PRO A 16 0.19 -5.60 -16.84
C PRO A 16 -0.88 -4.99 -17.75
N GLY A 17 -0.47 -4.11 -18.67
CA GLY A 17 -1.35 -3.47 -19.65
C GLY A 17 -1.70 -4.36 -20.84
N ASP A 18 -1.02 -5.50 -20.98
CA ASP A 18 -1.21 -6.50 -22.02
C ASP A 18 -0.87 -7.92 -21.49
N LEU A 19 -1.20 -8.95 -22.28
CA LEU A 19 -0.96 -10.36 -21.92
C LEU A 19 0.52 -10.74 -21.82
N HIS A 20 1.44 -9.88 -22.24
CA HIS A 20 2.88 -10.16 -22.32
C HIS A 20 3.69 -9.34 -21.31
N GLY A 21 3.04 -8.46 -20.52
CA GLY A 21 3.71 -7.57 -19.58
C GLY A 21 4.62 -6.55 -20.28
N THR A 22 4.41 -6.28 -21.56
CA THR A 22 5.23 -5.30 -22.30
C THR A 22 4.83 -3.86 -22.02
N THR A 23 3.67 -3.68 -21.40
CA THR A 23 3.17 -2.44 -20.86
C THR A 23 2.72 -2.66 -19.43
N ALA A 24 2.77 -1.60 -18.62
CA ALA A 24 2.34 -1.64 -17.23
C ALA A 24 1.46 -0.43 -16.91
N SER A 25 0.47 -0.62 -16.05
CA SER A 25 -0.32 0.43 -15.45
C SER A 25 -0.13 0.38 -13.95
N PHE A 26 0.04 1.54 -13.33
CA PHE A 26 0.14 1.65 -11.87
C PHE A 26 -0.44 2.98 -11.40
N ARG A 27 -0.53 3.17 -10.09
CA ARG A 27 -1.00 4.42 -9.49
C ARG A 27 0.06 4.98 -8.56
N ILE A 28 0.26 6.31 -8.59
CA ILE A 28 1.07 7.02 -7.61
C ILE A 28 0.21 7.94 -6.76
N SER A 29 0.49 8.01 -5.47
CA SER A 29 -0.10 9.01 -4.60
C SER A 29 0.83 10.22 -4.48
N LEU A 30 0.27 11.38 -4.80
CA LEU A 30 0.95 12.68 -4.81
C LEU A 30 0.47 13.48 -3.63
N SER A 31 1.38 13.84 -2.72
CA SER A 31 1.07 14.72 -1.61
C SER A 31 1.73 16.08 -1.87
N PRO A 32 0.96 17.10 -2.29
CA PRO A 32 1.50 18.45 -2.51
C PRO A 32 1.87 19.14 -1.19
N THR A 33 1.33 18.67 -0.07
CA THR A 33 1.59 19.10 1.31
C THR A 33 1.87 17.89 2.19
N GLU A 34 2.39 18.08 3.40
CA GLU A 34 2.49 17.00 4.40
C GLU A 34 1.11 16.56 4.95
N GLU A 35 0.03 17.21 4.51
CA GLU A 35 -1.34 16.94 4.96
C GLU A 35 -2.00 15.88 4.06
N ARG A 36 -2.44 14.76 4.64
CA ARG A 36 -3.02 13.64 3.88
C ARG A 36 -4.34 13.97 3.16
N VAL A 37 -5.01 15.07 3.51
CA VAL A 37 -6.27 15.48 2.86
C VAL A 37 -6.08 16.02 1.45
N ASP A 38 -4.87 16.43 1.08
CA ASP A 38 -4.56 16.93 -0.27
C ASP A 38 -3.95 15.86 -1.18
N GLU A 39 -3.95 14.59 -0.74
CA GLU A 39 -3.39 13.48 -1.51
C GLU A 39 -4.18 13.23 -2.79
N THR A 40 -3.46 13.21 -3.92
CA THR A 40 -4.04 12.95 -5.25
C THR A 40 -3.48 11.66 -5.81
N VAL A 41 -4.36 10.72 -6.17
CA VAL A 41 -3.96 9.48 -6.84
C VAL A 41 -3.95 9.71 -8.35
N LEU A 42 -2.79 9.52 -8.98
CA LEU A 42 -2.60 9.70 -10.42
C LEU A 42 -2.34 8.33 -11.10
N PRO A 43 -3.20 7.92 -12.05
CA PRO A 43 -2.92 6.77 -12.91
C PRO A 43 -1.71 7.01 -13.81
N CYS A 44 -0.84 6.01 -13.90
CA CYS A 44 0.38 5.99 -14.68
C CYS A 44 0.36 4.83 -15.68
N ARG A 45 0.89 5.05 -16.88
CA ARG A 45 1.07 4.02 -17.91
C ARG A 45 2.49 4.03 -18.46
N VAL A 46 3.04 2.83 -18.61
CA VAL A 46 4.35 2.58 -19.20
C VAL A 46 4.17 1.80 -20.49
N ALA A 47 4.71 2.34 -21.58
CA ALA A 47 4.75 1.67 -22.88
C ALA A 47 6.12 1.04 -23.20
N ASP A 48 7.15 1.36 -22.43
CA ASP A 48 8.49 0.77 -22.58
C ASP A 48 8.54 -0.60 -21.88
N PRO A 49 8.85 -1.71 -22.58
CA PRO A 49 8.88 -3.04 -21.98
C PRO A 49 9.90 -3.22 -20.86
N VAL A 50 11.03 -2.52 -20.91
CA VAL A 50 12.06 -2.61 -19.85
C VAL A 50 11.55 -1.94 -18.59
N LEU A 51 10.96 -0.76 -18.73
CA LEU A 51 10.37 -0.04 -17.60
C LEU A 51 9.12 -0.75 -17.08
N ALA A 52 8.33 -1.37 -17.95
CA ALA A 52 7.17 -2.17 -17.56
C ALA A 52 7.59 -3.38 -16.71
N HIS A 53 8.68 -4.05 -17.07
CA HIS A 53 9.24 -5.13 -16.27
C HIS A 53 9.63 -4.65 -14.86
N ALA A 54 10.35 -3.52 -14.76
CA ALA A 54 10.72 -2.95 -13.47
C ALA A 54 9.48 -2.61 -12.63
N VAL A 55 8.45 -1.99 -13.20
CA VAL A 55 7.20 -1.66 -12.49
C VAL A 55 6.49 -2.90 -11.96
N LEU A 56 6.48 -3.99 -12.74
CA LEU A 56 5.72 -5.19 -12.39
C LEU A 56 6.44 -6.11 -11.40
N TYR A 57 7.77 -6.06 -11.35
CA TYR A 57 8.56 -7.08 -10.63
C TYR A 57 9.63 -6.52 -9.69
N GLU A 58 10.01 -5.25 -9.83
CA GLU A 58 11.08 -4.66 -9.02
C GLU A 58 10.55 -3.61 -8.04
N LEU A 59 9.49 -2.89 -8.39
CA LEU A 59 8.92 -1.86 -7.54
C LEU A 59 7.95 -2.45 -6.50
N LYS A 60 8.00 -1.91 -5.28
CA LYS A 60 7.16 -2.32 -4.16
C LYS A 60 6.19 -1.24 -3.74
N ARG A 61 5.04 -1.66 -3.22
CA ARG A 61 4.06 -0.74 -2.65
C ARG A 61 4.71 0.14 -1.57
N GLY A 62 4.48 1.44 -1.66
CA GLY A 62 5.04 2.42 -0.74
C GLY A 62 6.43 2.91 -1.12
N ASP A 63 7.03 2.41 -2.21
CA ASP A 63 8.26 2.98 -2.75
C ASP A 63 8.04 4.45 -3.07
N GLN A 64 8.96 5.30 -2.64
CA GLN A 64 8.97 6.68 -3.05
C GLN A 64 9.63 6.79 -4.41
N LEU A 65 8.85 7.24 -5.39
CA LEU A 65 9.24 7.31 -6.80
C LEU A 65 9.30 8.76 -7.25
N ARG A 66 10.26 9.07 -8.13
CA ARG A 66 10.18 10.18 -9.07
C ARG A 66 9.79 9.64 -10.43
N VAL A 67 8.61 10.03 -10.90
CA VAL A 67 8.08 9.61 -12.19
C VAL A 67 8.18 10.78 -13.16
N THR A 68 8.85 10.56 -14.29
CA THR A 68 9.00 11.56 -15.36
C THR A 68 8.17 11.14 -16.57
N GLY A 69 7.35 12.04 -17.10
CA GLY A 69 6.42 11.69 -18.16
C GLY A 69 5.60 12.85 -18.73
N TYR A 70 4.65 12.52 -19.59
CA TYR A 70 3.67 13.47 -20.14
C TYR A 70 2.32 13.31 -19.47
N VAL A 71 1.78 14.39 -18.93
CA VAL A 71 0.41 14.39 -18.39
C VAL A 71 -0.58 14.54 -19.52
N HIS A 72 -1.50 13.59 -19.57
CA HIS A 72 -2.67 13.61 -20.42
C HIS A 72 -3.85 14.15 -19.61
N LEU A 73 -4.29 15.35 -19.99
CA LEU A 73 -5.45 15.98 -19.37
C LEU A 73 -6.74 15.43 -19.97
N PRO A 74 -7.78 15.23 -19.14
CA PRO A 74 -9.05 14.70 -19.61
C PRO A 74 -9.68 15.66 -20.63
N GLN A 75 -10.06 15.12 -21.79
CA GLN A 75 -10.68 15.90 -22.86
C GLN A 75 -12.21 15.91 -22.75
N THR A 76 -12.77 14.93 -22.02
CA THR A 76 -14.19 14.84 -21.70
C THR A 76 -14.37 14.66 -20.18
N PRO A 77 -15.56 14.97 -19.63
CA PRO A 77 -15.81 14.83 -18.19
C PRO A 77 -15.67 13.40 -17.64
N ASP A 78 -15.80 12.40 -18.52
CA ASP A 78 -15.69 10.98 -18.17
C ASP A 78 -14.26 10.44 -18.32
N ASP A 79 -13.35 11.23 -18.90
CA ASP A 79 -11.97 10.84 -19.09
C ASP A 79 -11.18 11.13 -17.81
N ALA A 80 -10.25 10.25 -17.46
CA ALA A 80 -9.37 10.45 -16.31
C ALA A 80 -8.10 11.19 -16.73
N MET A 81 -7.56 12.02 -15.85
CA MET A 81 -6.18 12.49 -15.99
C MET A 81 -5.23 11.32 -15.76
N TRP A 82 -4.19 11.17 -16.59
CA TRP A 82 -3.19 10.12 -16.44
C TRP A 82 -1.82 10.56 -16.92
N LEU A 83 -0.78 9.83 -16.53
CA LEU A 83 0.61 10.11 -16.87
C LEU A 83 1.17 9.01 -17.78
N GLU A 84 1.67 9.39 -18.94
CA GLU A 84 2.50 8.53 -19.78
C GLU A 84 3.95 8.61 -19.30
N VAL A 85 4.45 7.51 -18.75
CA VAL A 85 5.73 7.45 -18.06
C VAL A 85 6.85 7.16 -19.04
N LEU A 86 7.90 7.98 -18.95
CA LEU A 86 9.12 7.86 -19.73
C LEU A 86 10.29 7.33 -18.89
N ALA A 87 10.32 7.67 -17.60
CA ALA A 87 11.35 7.24 -16.67
C ALA A 87 10.82 7.20 -15.23
N ILE A 88 11.38 6.30 -14.43
CA ILE A 88 11.12 6.17 -13.01
C ILE A 88 12.47 6.12 -12.30
N ASP A 89 12.66 6.97 -11.29
CA ASP A 89 13.75 6.88 -10.34
C ASP A 89 13.19 6.49 -8.98
N VAL A 90 13.74 5.44 -8.36
CA VAL A 90 13.40 5.07 -6.98
C VAL A 90 14.20 5.98 -6.05
N LEU A 91 13.49 6.83 -5.28
CA LEU A 91 14.09 7.77 -4.33
C LEU A 91 14.29 7.12 -2.97
N ALA A 92 13.34 6.29 -2.55
CA ALA A 92 13.42 5.48 -1.34
C ALA A 92 12.61 4.20 -1.53
N THR A 93 13.19 3.08 -1.10
CA THR A 93 12.48 1.80 -1.08
C THR A 93 11.60 1.71 0.16
N SER A 94 10.40 1.17 -0.01
CA SER A 94 9.47 0.89 1.06
C SER A 94 10.08 -0.11 2.04
N LEU A 95 9.80 0.09 3.32
CA LEU A 95 9.99 -0.93 4.35
C LEU A 95 8.69 -1.67 4.67
N LEU A 96 7.59 -1.40 3.93
CA LEU A 96 6.40 -2.23 4.02
C LEU A 96 6.75 -3.60 3.45
N LEU A 97 6.76 -4.59 4.34
CA LEU A 97 6.83 -5.99 3.98
C LEU A 97 5.56 -6.36 3.22
N ASP A 98 5.72 -7.03 2.09
CA ASP A 98 4.60 -7.71 1.47
C ASP A 98 4.38 -9.03 2.22
N PRO A 99 3.25 -9.22 2.94
CA PRO A 99 3.00 -10.47 3.67
C PRO A 99 2.84 -11.68 2.73
N ALA A 100 2.69 -11.47 1.41
CA ALA A 100 2.68 -12.53 0.42
C ALA A 100 4.10 -12.95 -0.03
N ASP A 101 5.13 -12.18 0.30
CA ASP A 101 6.51 -12.44 -0.07
C ASP A 101 7.21 -13.28 1.02
N GLU A 102 7.01 -14.60 0.93
CA GLU A 102 7.49 -15.60 1.90
C GLU A 102 9.01 -15.51 2.13
N ASP A 103 9.77 -15.12 1.09
CA ASP A 103 11.22 -14.96 1.15
C ASP A 103 11.63 -13.73 1.97
N GLU A 104 10.85 -12.65 1.95
CA GLU A 104 11.09 -11.45 2.78
C GLU A 104 10.75 -11.71 4.24
N MET A 105 9.67 -12.45 4.49
CA MET A 105 9.35 -12.89 5.85
C MET A 105 10.38 -13.89 6.40
N ALA A 106 10.84 -14.82 5.58
CA ALA A 106 11.92 -15.74 5.95
C ALA A 106 13.23 -14.99 6.18
N ALA A 107 13.57 -13.99 5.35
CA ALA A 107 14.76 -13.17 5.53
C ALA A 107 14.74 -12.41 6.85
N LEU A 108 13.60 -11.96 7.37
CA LEU A 108 13.53 -11.38 8.71
C LEU A 108 13.80 -12.39 9.82
N THR A 109 13.36 -13.64 9.64
CA THR A 109 13.63 -14.71 10.60
C THR A 109 15.08 -15.23 10.54
N ASP A 110 15.73 -15.16 9.38
CA ASP A 110 17.09 -15.69 9.13
C ASP A 110 18.19 -14.61 9.21
N ALA A 111 17.85 -13.33 8.98
CA ALA A 111 18.79 -12.20 9.07
C ALA A 111 19.34 -11.98 10.48
N GLY A 112 18.84 -12.69 11.50
CA GLY A 112 19.34 -12.57 12.86
C GLY A 112 19.37 -11.12 13.28
N LEU A 113 18.28 -10.37 13.01
CA LEU A 113 18.03 -9.13 13.72
C LEU A 113 18.19 -9.50 15.19
N GLU A 114 19.24 -8.99 15.83
CA GLU A 114 19.42 -9.14 17.26
C GLU A 114 18.08 -8.74 17.90
N ASP A 115 17.66 -9.42 18.97
CA ASP A 115 16.35 -9.23 19.65
C ASP A 115 15.92 -7.74 19.85
N ASP A 116 16.87 -6.80 19.77
CA ASP A 116 16.74 -5.35 19.90
C ASP A 116 16.32 -4.58 18.61
N GLN A 117 16.15 -5.24 17.45
CA GLN A 117 15.86 -4.58 16.15
C GLN A 117 14.71 -5.19 15.34
N ALA A 118 13.76 -5.88 15.98
CA ALA A 118 12.54 -6.27 15.28
C ALA A 118 11.80 -4.99 14.80
N VAL A 119 11.44 -4.94 13.52
CA VAL A 119 10.79 -3.76 12.91
C VAL A 119 9.28 -3.96 13.01
N PRO A 120 8.50 -2.97 13.51
CA PRO A 120 7.06 -3.08 13.55
C PRO A 120 6.50 -3.25 12.13
N PHE A 121 5.57 -4.18 11.96
CA PHE A 121 4.94 -4.45 10.67
C PHE A 121 3.42 -4.45 10.80
N ILE A 122 2.75 -4.20 9.67
CA ILE A 122 1.28 -4.07 9.60
C ILE A 122 0.73 -5.14 8.67
N GLU A 123 -0.22 -5.92 9.17
CA GLU A 123 -0.97 -6.90 8.39
C GLU A 123 -2.43 -6.45 8.26
N ARG A 124 -3.05 -6.67 7.09
CA ARG A 124 -4.43 -6.25 6.82
C ARG A 124 -5.38 -7.43 6.69
N TYR A 125 -6.42 -7.43 7.53
CA TYR A 125 -7.52 -8.38 7.51
C TYR A 125 -8.80 -7.65 7.08
N ALA A 126 -9.02 -7.52 5.77
CA ALA A 126 -10.15 -6.77 5.19
C ALA A 126 -10.26 -5.32 5.73
N SER A 127 -11.22 -5.05 6.61
CA SER A 127 -11.43 -3.74 7.26
C SER A 127 -10.65 -3.58 8.56
N TYR A 128 -9.74 -4.49 8.89
CA TYR A 128 -8.93 -4.47 10.10
C TYR A 128 -7.44 -4.39 9.75
N LEU A 129 -6.68 -3.70 10.60
CA LEU A 129 -5.24 -3.56 10.54
C LEU A 129 -4.66 -4.13 11.84
N VAL A 130 -3.71 -5.05 11.75
CA VAL A 130 -2.96 -5.58 12.89
C VAL A 130 -1.57 -4.99 12.83
N ILE A 131 -1.19 -4.27 13.89
CA ILE A 131 0.14 -3.70 14.05
C ILE A 131 0.88 -4.60 15.02
N TYR A 132 1.93 -5.27 14.54
CA TYR A 132 2.82 -6.05 15.38
C TYR A 132 3.92 -5.13 15.88
N ASP A 133 3.91 -4.87 17.19
CA ASP A 133 4.97 -4.13 17.87
C ASP A 133 6.03 -5.15 18.33
N PRO A 134 7.32 -4.99 17.97
CA PRO A 134 8.38 -5.85 18.47
C PRO A 134 8.50 -5.83 20.01
N ASP A 135 8.17 -4.70 20.63
CA ASP A 135 8.36 -4.45 22.06
C ASP A 135 7.07 -4.67 22.86
N GLY A 136 5.99 -5.15 22.23
CA GLY A 136 4.66 -5.17 22.84
C GLY A 136 3.64 -6.10 22.18
N PRO A 137 2.40 -6.10 22.68
CA PRO A 137 1.32 -6.88 22.08
C PRO A 137 0.99 -6.34 20.68
N ALA A 138 0.51 -7.23 19.82
CA ALA A 138 -0.08 -6.82 18.55
C ALA A 138 -1.37 -6.03 18.81
N HIS A 139 -1.53 -4.88 18.16
CA HIS A 139 -2.73 -4.05 18.25
C HIS A 139 -3.62 -4.23 17.02
N ILE A 140 -4.88 -4.58 17.22
CA ILE A 140 -5.87 -4.73 16.16
C ILE A 140 -6.73 -3.47 16.10
N TRP A 141 -6.79 -2.85 14.93
CA TRP A 141 -7.54 -1.63 14.66
C TRP A 141 -8.55 -1.88 13.55
N HIS A 142 -9.77 -1.35 13.70
CA HIS A 142 -10.68 -1.22 12.57
C HIS A 142 -10.20 -0.04 11.69
N ALA A 143 -10.41 -0.12 10.36
CA ALA A 143 -9.95 0.87 9.38
C ALA A 143 -10.49 2.29 9.62
N THR A 144 -11.54 2.43 10.43
CA THR A 144 -12.06 3.73 10.89
C THR A 144 -11.23 4.35 12.03
N GLY A 145 -10.15 3.69 12.48
CA GLY A 145 -9.30 4.13 13.58
C GLY A 145 -9.78 3.71 14.97
N THR A 146 -10.70 2.75 15.07
CA THR A 146 -11.18 2.23 16.36
C THR A 146 -10.32 1.05 16.81
N LEU A 147 -9.76 1.10 18.02
CA LEU A 147 -9.03 -0.03 18.59
C LEU A 147 -10.02 -1.17 18.89
N VAL A 148 -9.76 -2.33 18.29
CA VAL A 148 -10.56 -3.57 18.43
C VAL A 148 -10.07 -4.38 19.62
N GLY A 149 -8.76 -4.51 19.78
CA GLY A 149 -8.13 -5.27 20.86
C GLY A 149 -6.62 -5.31 20.75
N GLU A 150 -5.99 -5.96 21.72
CA GLU A 150 -4.54 -6.15 21.82
C GLU A 150 -4.29 -7.62 22.18
N THR A 151 -3.23 -8.23 21.64
CA THR A 151 -2.89 -9.61 21.95
C THR A 151 -1.41 -9.93 21.75
N ASP A 152 -0.87 -10.76 22.63
CA ASP A 152 0.46 -11.38 22.47
C ASP A 152 0.39 -12.71 21.70
N ASP A 153 -0.82 -13.20 21.39
CA ASP A 153 -1.06 -14.46 20.68
C ASP A 153 -1.78 -14.20 19.33
N PRO A 154 -1.09 -14.30 18.19
CA PRO A 154 -1.67 -14.10 16.87
C PRO A 154 -2.88 -14.99 16.57
N ALA A 155 -2.96 -16.19 17.18
CA ALA A 155 -4.09 -17.10 16.95
C ALA A 155 -5.42 -16.52 17.47
N THR A 156 -5.39 -15.54 18.37
CA THR A 156 -6.58 -14.92 18.97
C THR A 156 -7.13 -13.72 18.20
N ILE A 157 -6.42 -13.25 17.16
CA ILE A 157 -6.81 -12.07 16.36
C ILE A 157 -8.23 -12.24 15.78
N GLY A 158 -8.53 -13.41 15.22
CA GLY A 158 -9.83 -13.71 14.64
C GLY A 158 -10.97 -13.64 15.67
N ASP A 159 -10.73 -14.13 16.88
CA ASP A 159 -11.72 -14.11 17.97
C ASP A 159 -11.98 -12.67 18.46
N LEU A 160 -10.94 -11.84 18.54
CA LEU A 160 -11.05 -10.43 18.93
C LEU A 160 -11.86 -9.61 17.91
N ILE A 161 -11.60 -9.80 16.62
CA ILE A 161 -12.37 -9.20 15.53
C ILE A 161 -13.84 -9.62 15.63
N ASN A 162 -14.08 -10.93 15.75
CA ASN A 162 -15.42 -11.50 15.82
C ASN A 162 -16.21 -10.94 17.02
N ALA A 163 -15.57 -10.85 18.19
CA ALA A 163 -16.18 -10.28 19.39
C ALA A 163 -16.55 -8.78 19.23
N TYR A 164 -15.70 -8.02 18.53
CA TYR A 164 -15.96 -6.61 18.23
C TYR A 164 -17.13 -6.42 17.26
N GLU A 165 -17.21 -7.25 16.21
CA GLU A 165 -18.32 -7.23 15.25
C GLU A 165 -19.66 -7.56 15.94
N HIS A 166 -19.69 -8.57 16.80
CA HIS A 166 -20.89 -8.91 17.57
C HIS A 166 -21.33 -7.80 18.53
N ARG A 167 -20.38 -7.06 19.11
CA ARG A 167 -20.68 -5.93 19.99
C ARG A 167 -21.27 -4.74 19.22
N THR A 168 -20.69 -4.44 18.07
CA THR A 168 -21.09 -3.28 17.24
C THR A 168 -22.39 -3.53 16.47
N ALA A 169 -22.65 -4.78 16.06
CA ALA A 169 -23.94 -5.19 15.51
C ALA A 169 -25.10 -5.13 16.53
N GLY A 170 -24.79 -5.04 17.84
CA GLY A 170 -25.76 -5.00 18.94
C GLY A 170 -26.22 -3.60 19.40
N GLY A 171 -25.87 -2.51 18.69
CA GLY A 171 -26.33 -1.14 19.03
C GLY A 171 -27.82 -0.89 18.74
N PRO A 172 -28.51 -0.01 19.50
CA PRO A 172 -29.91 -0.20 19.90
C PRO A 172 -30.93 0.11 18.78
N GLY A 173 -31.62 -0.93 18.34
CA GLY A 173 -32.81 -0.83 17.48
C GLY A 173 -33.81 -1.93 17.82
N GLY A 174 -34.62 -1.73 18.86
CA GLY A 174 -35.72 -2.65 19.19
C GLY A 174 -36.44 -2.26 20.47
N THR A 175 -37.54 -1.54 20.34
CA THR A 175 -38.40 -1.04 21.41
C THR A 175 -39.21 -2.14 22.11
N ALA A 176 -39.41 -1.97 23.42
CA ALA A 176 -40.66 -2.27 24.12
C ALA A 176 -40.82 -1.29 25.29
#